data_AF-A0A1G1DXQ5-F1
#
_entry.id   AF-A0A1G1DXQ5-F1
#
_cell.length_a   1.000
_cell.length_b   1.000
_cell.length_c   1.000
_cell.angle_alpha   90.00
_cell.angle_beta   90.00
_cell.angle_gamma   90.00
#
_symmetry.space_group_name_H-M   'P 1'
#
loop_
_entity.id
_entity.type
_entity.pdbx_description
1 polymer ?
#
loop_
_entity_poly.entity_id
_entity_poly.type
_entity_poly.pdbx_seq_one_letter_code
_entity_poly.pdbx_strand_id
1 'polypeptide(L)' 'MTNEEIKQKLEASFHPYRCVAEIWDYRQKIRFHIFDQNDKPIITAPEIVIPKINRESWLSSLIRQTKDEIKRKNYFID' A
#
# COMPACT_ATOMS: atom_id res chain seq x y z
N MET A 1 16.42 -1.82 1.36
CA MET A 1 15.23 -2.11 2.18
C MET A 1 14.94 -3.60 2.08
N THR A 2 14.58 -4.21 3.19
CA THR A 2 14.04 -5.57 3.22
C THR A 2 12.54 -5.54 2.87
N ASN A 3 11.97 -6.69 2.53
CA ASN A 3 10.56 -6.78 2.18
C ASN A 3 9.66 -6.42 3.37
N GLU A 4 10.10 -6.74 4.59
CA GLU A 4 9.39 -6.41 5.83
C GLU A 4 9.39 -4.90 6.08
N GLU A 5 10.49 -4.19 5.80
CA GLU A 5 10.52 -2.72 5.86
C GLU A 5 9.55 -2.08 4.85
N ILE A 6 9.46 -2.63 3.64
CA ILE A 6 8.50 -2.16 2.62
C ILE A 6 7.07 -2.35 3.11
N LYS A 7 6.78 -3.53 3.69
CA LYS A 7 5.48 -3.85 4.27
C LYS A 7 5.12 -2.85 5.38
N GLN A 8 6.02 -2.65 6.35
CA GLN A 8 5.78 -1.71 7.46
C GLN A 8 5.59 -0.28 6.98
N LYS A 9 6.41 0.19 6.02
CA LYS A 9 6.24 1.52 5.42
C LYS A 9 4.88 1.66 4.74
N LEU A 10 4.43 0.65 3.99
CA LEU A 10 3.10 0.66 3.37
C LEU A 10 2.00 0.73 4.43
N GLU A 11 2.03 -0.14 5.43
CA GLU A 11 1.00 -0.20 6.48
C GLU A 11 0.91 1.12 7.27
N ALA A 12 2.06 1.77 7.53
CA ALA A 12 2.11 3.06 8.23
C ALA A 12 1.70 4.27 7.35
N SER A 13 1.76 4.16 6.02
CA SER A 13 1.60 5.32 5.13
C SER A 13 0.17 5.77 4.88
N PHE A 14 -0.83 4.97 5.29
CA PHE A 14 -2.24 5.21 4.93
C PHE A 14 -3.12 5.62 6.12
N HIS A 15 -2.56 6.16 7.20
CA HIS A 15 -3.34 6.73 8.30
C HIS A 15 -4.30 7.83 7.80
N PRO A 16 -5.55 7.92 8.31
CA PRO A 16 -6.17 7.13 9.40
C PRO A 16 -6.77 5.78 8.96
N TYR A 17 -6.64 5.41 7.68
CA TYR A 17 -7.18 4.15 7.16
C TYR A 17 -6.31 2.96 7.51
N ARG A 18 -6.94 1.80 7.69
CA ARG A 18 -6.24 0.56 7.97
C ARG A 18 -5.67 0.02 6.65
N CYS A 19 -4.35 -0.01 6.53
CA CYS A 19 -3.67 -0.71 5.45
C CYS A 19 -3.15 -2.05 5.95
N VAL A 20 -3.39 -3.10 5.17
CA VAL A 20 -2.87 -4.45 5.42
C VAL A 20 -2.06 -4.86 4.19
N ALA A 21 -0.76 -5.04 4.38
CA ALA A 21 0.13 -5.46 3.32
C ALA A 21 0.61 -6.90 3.55
N GLU A 22 0.64 -7.69 2.49
CA GLU A 22 1.03 -9.10 2.52
C GLU A 22 2.07 -9.40 1.45
N ILE A 23 3.17 -10.01 1.89
CA ILE A 23 4.24 -10.50 1.02
C ILE A 23 3.88 -11.91 0.58
N TRP A 24 3.84 -12.14 -0.74
CA TRP A 24 3.39 -13.36 -1.39
C TRP A 24 4.41 -13.78 -2.48
N ASP A 25 4.23 -14.95 -3.09
CA ASP A 25 5.02 -15.47 -4.22
C ASP A 25 6.52 -15.59 -3.89
N TYR A 26 6.87 -16.43 -2.91
CA TYR A 26 8.27 -16.62 -2.48
C TYR A 26 9.00 -15.31 -2.14
N ARG A 27 8.29 -14.36 -1.53
CA ARG A 27 8.81 -13.02 -1.18
C ARG A 27 9.18 -12.15 -2.38
N GLN A 28 8.59 -12.41 -3.55
CA GLN A 28 8.81 -11.60 -4.75
C GLN A 28 7.68 -10.62 -5.05
N LYS A 29 6.51 -10.80 -4.43
CA LYS A 29 5.35 -9.91 -4.63
C LYS A 29 4.82 -9.37 -3.31
N ILE A 30 4.20 -8.21 -3.38
CA ILE A 30 3.42 -7.64 -2.29
C ILE A 30 2.04 -7.26 -2.84
N ARG A 31 1.02 -7.57 -2.06
CA ARG A 31 -0.34 -7.07 -2.27
C ARG A 31 -0.76 -6.31 -1.03
N PHE A 32 -1.60 -5.30 -1.18
CA PHE A 32 -2.11 -4.59 -0.02
C PHE A 32 -3.53 -4.11 -0.22
N HIS A 33 -4.25 -4.03 0.89
CA HIS A 33 -5.63 -3.63 0.96
C HIS A 33 -5.76 -2.47 1.93
N ILE A 34 -6.55 -1.48 1.57
CA ILE A 34 -6.84 -0.33 2.42
C ILE A 34 -8.33 -0.37 2.74
N PHE A 35 -8.63 -0.34 4.03
CA PHE A 35 -9.97 -0.41 4.58
C PHE A 35 -10.35 0.92 5.23
N ASP A 36 -11.62 1.28 5.05
CA ASP A 36 -12.26 2.37 5.76
C ASP A 36 -12.47 2.02 7.25
N GLN A 37 -12.86 3.01 8.05
CA GLN A 37 -13.28 2.86 9.46
C GLN A 37 -14.39 1.81 9.68
N ASN A 38 -15.15 1.46 8.63
CA ASN A 38 -16.18 0.41 8.67
C ASN A 38 -15.69 -0.98 8.18
N ASP A 39 -14.37 -1.20 8.11
CA ASP A 39 -13.73 -2.39 7.51
C ASP A 39 -14.14 -2.64 6.04
N LYS A 40 -14.65 -1.61 5.35
CA LYS A 40 -14.97 -1.69 3.92
C LYS A 40 -13.71 -1.47 3.08
N PRO A 41 -13.41 -2.34 2.09
CA PRO A 41 -12.24 -2.15 1.25
C PRO A 41 -12.41 -0.93 0.34
N ILE A 42 -11.52 0.05 0.49
CA ILE A 42 -11.43 1.26 -0.34
C ILE A 42 -10.60 0.96 -1.59
N ILE A 43 -9.39 0.42 -1.36
CA ILE A 43 -8.41 0.08 -2.39
C ILE A 43 -7.99 -1.37 -2.22
N THR A 44 -7.97 -2.08 -3.33
CA THR A 44 -7.33 -3.38 -3.47
C THR A 44 -6.25 -3.21 -4.52
N ALA A 45 -4.99 -3.05 -4.08
CA ALA A 45 -3.90 -2.89 -5.01
C ALA A 45 -3.54 -4.27 -5.60
N PRO A 46 -3.54 -4.42 -6.94
CA PRO A 46 -3.14 -5.66 -7.58
C PRO A 46 -1.67 -5.97 -7.29
N GLU A 47 -1.26 -7.20 -7.53
CA GLU A 47 0.06 -7.73 -7.19
C GLU A 47 1.21 -6.85 -7.67
N ILE A 48 2.07 -6.39 -6.76
CA ILE A 48 3.24 -5.57 -7.10
C ILE A 48 4.51 -6.39 -6.88
N VAL A 49 5.36 -6.44 -7.90
CA VAL A 49 6.63 -7.18 -7.87
C VAL A 49 7.66 -6.41 -7.04
N ILE A 50 8.05 -6.94 -5.89
CA ILE A 50 8.99 -6.38 -4.89
C ILE A 50 10.30 -5.85 -5.48
N PRO A 51 10.97 -6.55 -6.42
CA PRO A 51 12.16 -6.04 -7.11
C PRO A 51 11.99 -4.63 -7.71
N LYS A 52 10.77 -4.26 -8.13
CA LYS A 52 10.46 -2.91 -8.64
C LYS A 52 10.31 -1.87 -7.53
N ILE A 53 9.90 -2.29 -6.34
CA ILE A 53 9.54 -1.44 -5.18
C ILE A 53 10.71 -1.25 -4.20
N ASN A 54 11.76 -2.08 -4.29
CA ASN A 54 12.97 -1.92 -3.49
C ASN A 54 13.70 -0.59 -3.75
N ARG A 55 13.33 0.13 -4.82
CA ARG A 55 13.73 1.54 -5.01
C ARG A 55 12.78 2.44 -4.23
N GLU A 56 13.33 3.22 -3.30
CA GLU A 56 12.55 4.13 -2.45
C GLU A 56 11.64 5.08 -3.25
N SER A 57 12.12 5.59 -4.39
CA SER A 57 11.33 6.44 -5.28
C SER A 57 10.07 5.76 -5.83
N TRP A 58 10.12 4.44 -6.06
CA TRP A 58 8.97 3.66 -6.51
C TRP A 58 7.94 3.47 -5.40
N LEU A 59 8.40 3.14 -4.19
CA LEU A 59 7.53 3.00 -3.02
C LEU A 59 6.78 4.30 -2.72
N SER A 60 7.49 5.43 -2.69
CA SER A 60 6.88 6.74 -2.48
C SER A 60 5.91 7.12 -3.60
N SER A 61 6.22 6.78 -4.86
CA SER A 61 5.32 7.01 -6.00
C SER A 61 4.06 6.15 -5.94
N LEU A 62 4.18 4.91 -5.47
CA LEU A 62 3.05 3.99 -5.27
C LEU A 62 2.14 4.49 -4.15
N ILE A 63 2.72 4.88 -3.00
CA ILE A 63 1.97 5.45 -1.88
C ILE A 63 1.21 6.69 -2.35
N ARG A 64 1.89 7.61 -3.04
CA ARG A 64 1.28 8.84 -3.56
C ARG A 64 0.15 8.57 -4.55
N GLN A 65 0.35 7.66 -5.51
CA GLN A 65 -0.70 7.27 -6.46
C GLN A 65 -1.91 6.66 -5.73
N THR A 66 -1.65 5.82 -4.73
CA THR A 66 -2.74 5.20 -3.97
C THR A 66 -3.50 6.22 -3.11
N LYS A 67 -2.81 7.19 -2.51
CA LYS A 67 -3.46 8.32 -1.83
C LYS A 67 -4.35 9.13 -2.77
N ASP A 68 -3.90 9.37 -4.00
CA ASP A 68 -4.69 10.06 -5.03
C ASP A 68 -5.97 9.26 -5.37
N GLU A 69 -5.86 7.94 -5.52
CA GLU A 69 -7.01 7.04 -5.74
C GLU A 69 -8.01 7.06 -4.58
N ILE A 70 -7.53 7.08 -3.33
CA ILE A 70 -8.36 7.23 -2.13
C ILE A 70 -9.12 8.55 -2.17
N LYS A 71 -8.42 9.66 -2.48
CA LYS A 71 -9.03 11.00 -2.62
C LYS A 71 -10.09 11.01 -3.73
N ARG A 72 -9.83 10.37 -4.87
CA ARG A 72 -10.81 10.24 -5.98
C ARG A 72 -12.07 9.47 -5.59
N LYS A 73 -11.97 8.54 -4.63
CA LYS A 73 -13.10 7.80 -4.07
C LYS A 73 -13.87 8.58 -2.99
N ASN A 74 -13.58 9.88 -2.79
CA ASN A 74 -14.14 10.75 -1.74
C ASN A 74 -13.73 10.37 -0.30
N TYR A 75 -12.56 9.75 -0.14
CA TYR A 75 -11.97 9.48 1.17
C TYR A 75 -10.87 10.51 1.49
N PHE A 76 -10.78 10.91 2.75
CA PHE A 76 -9.84 11.94 3.21
C PHE A 76 -8.58 11.29 3.80
N ILE A 77 -7.47 11.41 3.08
CA ILE A 77 -6.15 10.95 3.52
C ILE A 77 -5.13 12.08 3.38
N ASP A 78 -4.28 12.25 4.38
CA ASP A 78 -3.23 13.29 4.38
C ASP A 78 -2.05 12.85 3.48
#